data_AF-A0A3S4U819-F1
#
_entry.id   AF-A0A3S4U819-F1
#
_cell.length_a   1.000
_cell.length_b   1.000
_cell.length_c   1.000
_cell.angle_alpha   90.00
_cell.angle_beta   90.00
_cell.angle_gamma   90.00
#
_symmetry.space_group_name_H-M   'P 1'
#
loop_
_entity.id
_entity.type
_entity.pdbx_description
1 polymer ?
#
loop_
_entity_poly.entity_id
_entity_poly.type
_entity_poly.pdbx_seq_one_letter_code
_entity_poly.pdbx_strand_id
1 'polypeptide(L)'
;MLGTAHLNELNIKYPNNRILIAAAYNAGANRVEKWLARAGGKLAMDEFIASIPFFETRGYVQNVLAYDFTTNYYNIKKIHKPLAKKNLIGYTKRTSLIV
;
A
#
# COMPACT_ATOMS: atom_id res chain seq x y z
N MET A 1 6.55 19.00 -15.34
CA MET A 1 6.38 18.02 -14.24
C MET A 1 5.31 18.49 -13.25
N LEU A 2 4.10 18.83 -13.71
CA LEU A 2 3.06 19.40 -12.85
C LEU A 2 2.36 18.34 -11.98
N GLY A 3 2.16 17.13 -12.50
CA GLY A 3 1.53 16.03 -11.76
C GLY A 3 2.34 15.57 -10.54
N THR A 4 3.67 15.50 -10.65
CA THR A 4 4.55 15.14 -9.52
C THR A 4 4.61 16.24 -8.47
N ALA A 5 4.61 17.51 -8.88
CA ALA A 5 4.58 18.64 -7.95
C ALA A 5 3.27 18.64 -7.14
N HIS A 6 2.13 18.48 -7.81
CA HIS A 6 0.84 18.42 -7.13
C HIS A 6 0.71 17.21 -6.19
N LEU A 7 1.18 16.02 -6.61
CA LEU A 7 1.23 14.86 -5.72
C LEU A 7 2.13 15.09 -4.50
N ASN A 8 3.25 15.79 -4.66
CA ASN A 8 4.12 16.14 -3.54
C ASN A 8 3.43 17.08 -2.56
N GLU A 9 2.69 18.09 -3.05
CA GLU A 9 1.89 18.98 -2.19
C GLU A 9 0.86 18.19 -1.38
N LEU A 10 0.14 17.26 -2.02
CA LEU A 10 -0.83 16.41 -1.35
C LEU A 10 -0.16 15.46 -0.35
N ASN A 11 1.02 14.95 -0.66
CA ASN A 11 1.78 14.11 0.25
C ASN A 11 2.29 14.87 1.48
N ILE A 12 2.68 16.14 1.32
CA ILE A 12 3.00 17.02 2.46
C ILE A 12 1.75 17.26 3.31
N LYS A 13 0.60 17.47 2.67
CA LYS A 13 -0.67 17.74 3.36
C LYS A 13 -1.22 16.52 4.11
N TYR A 14 -1.10 15.33 3.54
CA TYR A 14 -1.60 14.08 4.12
C TYR A 14 -0.46 13.06 4.28
N PRO A 15 0.48 13.32 5.21
CA PRO A 15 1.69 12.52 5.34
C PRO A 15 1.36 11.06 5.61
N ASN A 16 1.98 10.17 4.83
CA ASN A 16 1.80 8.71 4.91
C ASN A 16 0.35 8.21 4.74
N ASN A 17 -0.57 9.05 4.24
CA ASN A 17 -1.96 8.68 4.04
C ASN A 17 -2.32 8.69 2.55
N ARG A 18 -1.93 7.60 1.87
CA ARG A 18 -2.18 7.39 0.44
C ARG A 18 -3.67 7.44 0.06
N ILE A 19 -4.56 7.11 1.00
CA ILE A 19 -6.01 7.15 0.80
C ILE A 19 -6.48 8.60 0.64
N LEU A 20 -6.05 9.48 1.55
CA LEU A 20 -6.38 10.90 1.48
C LEU A 20 -5.70 11.59 0.30
N ILE A 21 -4.46 11.22 -0.02
CA ILE A 21 -3.76 11.72 -1.21
C ILE A 21 -4.54 11.34 -2.48
N ALA A 22 -4.91 10.07 -2.65
CA ALA A 22 -5.65 9.60 -3.82
C ALA A 22 -7.03 10.28 -3.94
N ALA A 23 -7.75 10.40 -2.83
CA ALA A 23 -9.04 11.08 -2.79
C ALA A 23 -8.89 12.57 -3.16
N ALA A 24 -7.87 13.24 -2.63
CA ALA A 24 -7.63 14.66 -2.89
C ALA A 24 -7.12 14.93 -4.31
N TYR A 25 -6.39 13.99 -4.91
CA TYR A 25 -5.95 14.08 -6.30
C TYR A 25 -7.15 14.01 -7.26
N ASN A 26 -8.12 13.12 -7.01
CA ASN A 26 -9.32 12.98 -7.85
C ASN A 26 -10.39 14.04 -7.56
N ALA A 27 -10.69 14.33 -6.28
CA ALA A 27 -11.80 15.18 -5.87
C ALA A 27 -11.41 16.57 -5.35
N GLY A 28 -10.10 16.85 -5.22
CA GLY A 28 -9.58 18.09 -4.64
C GLY A 28 -9.56 18.07 -3.11
N ALA A 29 -8.49 18.61 -2.52
CA ALA A 29 -8.28 18.61 -1.07
C ALA A 29 -9.43 19.26 -0.28
N ASN A 30 -10.01 20.36 -0.78
CA ASN A 30 -11.11 21.05 -0.08
C ASN A 30 -12.35 20.16 0.13
N ARG A 31 -12.63 19.21 -0.77
CA ARG A 31 -13.74 18.27 -0.59
C ARG A 31 -13.38 17.21 0.45
N VAL A 32 -12.16 16.68 0.39
CA VAL A 32 -11.64 15.71 1.37
C VAL A 32 -11.70 16.27 2.79
N GLU A 33 -11.30 17.54 3.01
CA GLU A 33 -11.42 18.19 4.32
C GLU A 33 -12.86 18.25 4.82
N LYS A 34 -13.81 18.59 3.95
CA LYS A 34 -15.24 18.59 4.31
C LYS A 34 -15.73 17.19 4.68
N TRP A 35 -15.23 16.16 4.02
CA TRP A 35 -15.61 14.77 4.32
C TRP A 35 -14.99 14.29 5.63
N LEU A 36 -13.73 14.62 5.88
CA LEU A 36 -13.05 14.35 7.16
C LEU A 36 -13.75 15.06 8.32
N ALA A 37 -14.12 16.33 8.15
CA ALA A 37 -14.88 17.08 9.14
C ALA A 37 -16.24 16.43 9.44
N ARG A 38 -16.96 15.93 8.42
CA ARG A 38 -18.22 15.19 8.61
C ARG A 38 -18.02 13.84 9.29
N ALA A 39 -16.94 13.13 8.99
CA ALA A 39 -16.60 11.88 9.64
C ALA A 39 -16.22 12.09 11.12
N GLY A 40 -15.66 13.26 11.46
CA GLY A 40 -15.38 13.67 12.83
C GLY A 40 -14.41 12.74 13.57
N GLY A 41 -13.54 12.03 12.85
CA GLY A 41 -12.63 11.03 13.40
C GLY A 41 -13.30 9.77 13.94
N LYS A 42 -14.60 9.56 13.68
CA LYS A 42 -15.37 8.42 14.20
C LYS A 42 -15.38 7.22 13.27
N LEU A 43 -15.10 7.44 11.99
CA LEU A 43 -15.08 6.40 10.98
C LEU A 43 -13.68 5.78 10.91
N ALA A 44 -13.63 4.45 10.85
CA ALA A 44 -12.46 3.76 10.33
C ALA A 44 -12.21 4.18 8.87
N MET A 45 -11.01 3.90 8.35
CA MET A 45 -10.61 4.44 7.04
C MET A 45 -11.39 3.81 5.88
N ASP A 46 -11.76 2.53 6.00
CA ASP A 46 -12.64 1.83 5.06
C ASP A 46 -14.07 2.38 5.09
N GLU A 47 -14.61 2.67 6.27
CA GLU A 47 -15.89 3.36 6.44
C GLU A 47 -15.85 4.78 5.86
N PHE A 48 -14.75 5.51 6.07
CA PHE A 48 -14.52 6.81 5.46
C PHE A 48 -14.57 6.71 3.94
N ILE A 49 -13.87 5.75 3.33
CA ILE A 49 -13.91 5.53 1.87
C ILE A 49 -15.34 5.26 1.43
N ALA A 50 -16.07 4.36 2.10
CA ALA A 50 -17.45 4.05 1.75
C ALA A 50 -18.39 5.27 1.85
N SER A 51 -18.10 6.19 2.77
CA SER A 51 -18.86 7.43 2.98
C SER A 51 -18.60 8.54 1.94
N ILE A 52 -17.58 8.40 1.09
CA ILE A 52 -17.25 9.40 0.06
C ILE A 52 -18.46 9.53 -0.92
N PRO A 53 -19.06 10.73 -1.08
CA PRO A 53 -20.29 10.88 -1.85
C PRO A 53 -20.14 10.56 -3.34
N PHE A 54 -18.95 10.79 -3.90
CA PHE A 54 -18.71 10.61 -5.32
C PHE A 54 -18.31 9.16 -5.60
N PHE A 55 -19.17 8.45 -6.34
CA PHE A 55 -18.91 7.07 -6.77
C PHE A 55 -17.59 6.95 -7.53
N GLU A 56 -17.29 7.92 -8.41
CA GLU A 56 -16.04 7.99 -9.17
C GLU A 56 -14.83 8.04 -8.23
N THR A 57 -14.85 8.93 -7.23
CA THR A 57 -13.74 9.08 -6.28
C THR A 57 -13.57 7.84 -5.41
N ARG A 58 -14.67 7.18 -5.00
CA ARG A 58 -14.59 5.89 -4.30
C ARG A 58 -13.89 4.83 -5.14
N GLY A 59 -14.33 4.67 -6.39
CA GLY A 59 -13.71 3.72 -7.30
C GLY A 59 -12.24 4.05 -7.56
N TYR A 60 -11.90 5.33 -7.72
CA TYR A 60 -10.52 5.76 -7.91
C TYR A 60 -9.62 5.39 -6.72
N VAL A 61 -10.05 5.69 -5.49
CA VAL A 61 -9.30 5.36 -4.27
C VAL A 61 -9.13 3.84 -4.13
N GLN A 62 -10.19 3.06 -4.37
CA GLN A 62 -10.15 1.60 -4.33
C GLN A 62 -9.17 1.02 -5.37
N ASN A 63 -9.15 1.57 -6.58
CA ASN A 63 -8.21 1.16 -7.63
C ASN A 63 -6.75 1.45 -7.26
N VAL A 64 -6.47 2.63 -6.68
CA VAL A 64 -5.12 2.98 -6.21
C VAL A 64 -4.66 2.01 -5.12
N LEU A 65 -5.53 1.68 -4.16
CA LEU A 65 -5.22 0.71 -3.10
C LEU A 65 -5.00 -0.70 -3.64
N ALA A 66 -5.81 -1.15 -4.60
CA ALA A 66 -5.66 -2.46 -5.23
C ALA A 66 -4.32 -2.57 -5.98
N TYR A 67 -3.94 -1.52 -6.71
CA TYR A 67 -2.65 -1.46 -7.39
C TYR A 67 -1.48 -1.46 -6.39
N ASP A 68 -1.59 -0.71 -5.30
CA ASP A 68 -0.56 -0.64 -4.26
C ASP A 68 -0.39 -2.00 -3.57
N PHE A 69 -1.47 -2.65 -3.17
CA PHE A 69 -1.45 -3.98 -2.58
C PHE A 69 -0.79 -5.00 -3.52
N THR A 70 -1.22 -5.01 -4.78
CA THR A 70 -0.69 -5.91 -5.80
C THR A 70 0.81 -5.69 -6.03
N THR A 71 1.23 -4.43 -6.16
CA THR A 71 2.63 -4.06 -6.38
C THR A 71 3.49 -4.43 -5.17
N ASN A 72 3.03 -4.13 -3.95
CA ASN A 72 3.74 -4.49 -2.72
C ASN A 72 3.83 -6.00 -2.55
N TYR A 73 2.75 -6.73 -2.84
CA TYR A 73 2.76 -8.19 -2.83
C TYR A 73 3.82 -8.78 -3.78
N TYR A 74 3.88 -8.30 -5.02
CA TYR A 74 4.89 -8.73 -5.98
C TYR A 74 6.31 -8.34 -5.55
N ASN A 75 6.50 -7.14 -4.99
CA ASN A 75 7.80 -6.71 -4.46
C ASN A 75 8.26 -7.59 -3.30
N ILE A 76 7.37 -7.91 -2.37
CA ILE A 76 7.64 -8.83 -1.25
C ILE A 76 8.04 -10.20 -1.78
N LYS A 77 7.32 -10.76 -2.77
CA LYS A 77 7.68 -12.04 -3.39
C LYS A 77 8.99 -12.00 -4.17
N LYS A 78 9.35 -10.87 -4.77
CA LYS A 78 10.64 -10.69 -5.47
C LYS A 78 11.80 -10.67 -4.48
N ILE A 79 11.63 -9.99 -3.34
CA ILE A 79 12.61 -9.94 -2.24
C ILE A 79 12.70 -11.32 -1.58
N HIS A 80 11.56 -11.98 -1.36
CA HIS A 80 11.47 -13.34 -0.85
C HIS A 80 11.41 -14.37 -1.99
N LYS A 81 12.30 -14.27 -2.98
CA LYS A 81 12.66 -15.49 -3.71
C LYS A 81 13.12 -16.48 -2.64
N PRO A 82 12.55 -17.70 -2.53
CA PRO A 82 13.09 -18.68 -1.61
C PRO A 82 14.56 -18.81 -1.98
N LEU A 83 15.45 -18.72 -0.98
CA LEU A 83 16.82 -19.18 -1.11
C LEU A 83 16.72 -20.60 -1.64
N ALA A 84 16.84 -20.78 -2.96
CA ALA A 84 16.83 -22.07 -3.60
C ALA A 84 17.91 -22.87 -2.88
N LYS A 85 17.51 -23.99 -2.25
CA LYS A 85 18.35 -24.91 -1.48
C LYS A 85 19.77 -24.98 -2.07
N LYS A 86 20.66 -24.13 -1.58
CA LYS A 86 22.09 -24.15 -1.88
C LYS A 86 22.72 -24.58 -0.57
N ASN A 87 23.18 -25.83 -0.53
CA ASN A 87 23.87 -26.54 0.57
C ASN A 87 23.06 -27.59 1.36
N LEU A 88 22.59 -28.64 0.68
CA LEU A 88 22.28 -29.94 1.31
C LEU A 88 23.05 -31.11 0.68
N ILE A 89 24.26 -30.84 0.17
CA ILE A 89 25.22 -31.88 -0.22
C ILE A 89 26.56 -31.52 0.37
N GLY A 90 26.90 -32.18 1.46
CA GLY A 90 28.22 -32.09 2.06
C GLY A 90 28.15 -31.96 3.56
N TYR A 91 27.63 -32.97 4.26
CA TYR A 91 28.10 -33.43 5.57
C TYR A 91 27.35 -34.71 5.93
N THR A 92 27.87 -35.86 5.46
CA THR A 92 27.90 -37.13 6.21
C THR A 92 28.66 -38.17 5.36
N LYS A 93 29.94 -38.36 5.68
CA LYS A 93 30.54 -39.69 5.75
C LYS A 93 31.19 -39.80 7.13
N ARG A 94 30.40 -40.24 8.11
CA ARG A 94 30.95 -41.00 9.24
C ARG A 94 31.22 -42.39 8.67
N THR A 95 32.49 -42.77 8.57
CA THR A 95 32.86 -44.18 8.48
C THR A 95 33.48 -44.57 9.80
N SER A 96 32.86 -45.59 10.37
CA SER A 96 33.03 -46.19 11.68
C SER A 96 34.43 -46.74 11.92
N LEU A 97 34.85 -46.69 13.19
CA LEU A 97 36.00 -47.39 13.73
C LEU A 97 35.48 -48.56 14.58
N ILE A 98 35.40 -49.78 14.01
CA ILE A 98 35.28 -51.11 14.66
C ILE A 98 35.64 -52.11 13.53
N VAL A 99 36.55 -53.09 13.56
CA VAL A 99 37.38 -53.81 14.54
C VAL A 99 38.78 -53.93 13.94
#